data_AF-A0A1D8GVR4-F1
#
_entry.id   AF-A0A1D8GVR4-F1
#
_cell.length_a   1.000
_cell.length_b   1.000
_cell.length_c   1.000
_cell.angle_alpha   90.00
_cell.angle_beta   90.00
_cell.angle_gamma   90.00
#
_symmetry.space_group_name_H-M   'P 1'
#
loop_
_entity.id
_entity.type
_entity.pdbx_description
1 polymer ?
#
loop_
_entity_poly.entity_id
_entity_poly.type
_entity_poly.pdbx_seq_one_letter_code
_entity_poly.pdbx_strand_id
1 'polypeptide(L)'
;TLLATTSIAAISLYAMLATVYKSAQVFHARRTTISTTPAKDIETNPVPSVDVIVPCFNEDPIVLSECLASLAEQDYAGKLRIYVVDDGSKNRDAVVAQRAAYADDERFNFTILPKNVGKRKAQIAAITQSSGDLILNVDSDTTIAPDVVSKLAHKMRDPAVGAAMGQMKASNQADTWLTRLIDMEYWLACNEERAAQARFGAVMCCCGPCAMYRRSAMLSLLDQYETQLYRGKPSDFGEDRHLTILMLSAGFRTEYVPSAIAATVVPDTMGVYLRQQLRWARSTFRDTLLALPVLPGLDRYLTLDAIGQNVGLL
;
A
#
# COMPACT_ATOMS: atom_id res chain seq x y z
N THR A 1 17.93 -32.26 -32.53
CA THR A 1 19.23 -32.00 -31.87
C THR A 1 19.01 -31.92 -30.37
N LEU A 2 19.99 -32.36 -29.56
CA LEU A 2 19.91 -32.39 -28.09
C LEU A 2 19.49 -31.03 -27.47
N LEU A 3 19.90 -29.93 -28.11
CA LEU A 3 19.54 -28.55 -27.76
C LEU A 3 18.05 -28.22 -27.89
N ALA A 4 17.36 -28.83 -28.87
CA ALA A 4 15.91 -28.63 -29.04
C ALA A 4 15.11 -29.37 -27.95
N THR A 5 15.54 -30.58 -27.59
CA THR A 5 14.92 -31.37 -26.52
C THR A 5 15.15 -30.76 -25.13
N THR A 6 16.34 -30.22 -24.84
CA THR A 6 16.60 -29.52 -23.57
C THR A 6 15.79 -28.23 -23.46
N SER A 7 15.60 -27.50 -24.57
CA SER A 7 14.78 -26.28 -24.61
C SER A 7 13.30 -26.59 -24.38
N ILE A 8 12.75 -27.64 -25.01
CA ILE A 8 11.35 -28.04 -24.81
C ILE A 8 11.11 -28.50 -23.37
N ALA A 9 12.01 -29.30 -22.81
CA ALA A 9 11.90 -29.75 -21.42
C ALA A 9 11.95 -28.59 -20.42
N ALA A 10 12.84 -27.60 -20.64
CA ALA A 10 12.94 -26.42 -19.80
C ALA A 10 11.67 -25.54 -19.88
N ILE A 11 11.16 -25.29 -21.09
CA ILE A 11 9.93 -24.52 -21.30
C ILE A 11 8.73 -25.23 -20.67
N SER A 12 8.62 -26.54 -20.84
CA SER A 12 7.52 -27.34 -20.29
C SER A 12 7.56 -27.38 -18.76
N LEU A 13 8.75 -27.54 -18.19
CA LEU A 13 8.97 -27.48 -16.74
C LEU A 13 8.60 -26.10 -16.19
N TYR A 14 9.04 -25.03 -16.85
CA TYR A 14 8.68 -23.67 -16.48
C TYR A 14 7.17 -23.44 -16.53
N ALA A 15 6.51 -23.82 -17.63
CA ALA A 15 5.06 -23.69 -17.78
C ALA A 15 4.29 -24.47 -16.71
N MET A 16 4.75 -25.69 -16.39
CA MET A 16 4.18 -26.49 -15.30
C MET A 16 4.34 -25.81 -13.95
N LEU A 17 5.55 -25.34 -13.61
CA LEU A 17 5.82 -24.64 -12.35
C LEU A 17 5.02 -23.34 -12.22
N ALA A 18 4.93 -22.55 -13.29
CA ALA A 18 4.13 -21.33 -13.34
C ALA A 18 2.63 -21.64 -13.16
N THR A 19 2.14 -22.70 -13.80
CA THR A 19 0.74 -23.15 -13.67
C THR A 19 0.44 -23.61 -12.25
N VAL A 20 1.32 -24.38 -11.64
CA VAL A 20 1.19 -24.83 -10.24
C VAL A 20 1.18 -23.63 -9.29
N TYR A 21 2.12 -22.69 -9.47
CA TYR A 21 2.19 -21.47 -8.68
C TYR A 21 0.90 -20.64 -8.79
N LYS A 22 0.45 -20.34 -10.02
CA LYS A 22 -0.77 -19.57 -10.24
C LYS A 22 -2.02 -20.29 -9.75
N SER A 23 -2.09 -21.62 -9.90
CA SER A 23 -3.20 -22.42 -9.37
C SER A 23 -3.24 -22.37 -7.85
N ALA A 24 -2.09 -22.45 -7.17
CA ALA A 24 -2.01 -22.30 -5.72
C ALA A 24 -2.45 -20.90 -5.27
N GLN A 25 -1.97 -19.85 -5.95
CA GLN A 25 -2.36 -18.46 -5.68
C GLN A 25 -3.87 -18.26 -5.79
N VAL A 26 -4.48 -18.67 -6.92
CA VAL A 26 -5.94 -18.57 -7.13
C VAL A 26 -6.72 -19.40 -6.09
N PHE A 27 -6.25 -20.60 -5.76
CA PHE A 27 -6.87 -21.45 -4.76
C PHE A 27 -6.89 -20.81 -3.37
N HIS A 28 -5.77 -20.21 -2.95
CA HIS A 28 -5.68 -19.52 -1.66
C HIS A 28 -6.50 -18.23 -1.64
N ALA A 29 -6.48 -17.45 -2.72
CA ALA A 29 -7.27 -16.23 -2.85
C ALA A 29 -8.77 -16.47 -2.71
N ARG A 30 -9.33 -17.49 -3.39
CA ARG A 30 -10.77 -17.82 -3.34
C ARG A 30 -11.25 -18.20 -1.94
N ARG A 31 -10.37 -18.79 -1.12
CA ARG A 31 -10.70 -19.19 0.26
C ARG A 31 -10.67 -18.02 1.24
N THR A 32 -10.04 -16.90 0.89
CA THR A 32 -10.05 -15.67 1.70
C THR A 32 -11.41 -14.98 1.66
N THR A 33 -12.09 -14.99 0.50
CA THR A 33 -13.45 -14.43 0.34
C THR A 33 -14.50 -15.13 1.23
N ILE A 34 -14.22 -16.34 1.70
CA ILE A 34 -15.14 -17.17 2.50
C ILE A 34 -14.90 -16.99 4.01
N SER A 35 -13.76 -16.45 4.42
CA SER A 35 -13.42 -16.28 5.84
C SER A 35 -13.94 -14.96 6.39
N THR A 36 -15.26 -14.86 6.58
CA THR A 36 -15.84 -13.94 7.54
C THR A 36 -15.51 -14.43 8.94
N THR A 37 -14.56 -13.79 9.62
CA THR A 37 -14.43 -13.95 11.07
C THR A 37 -15.79 -13.62 11.70
N PRO A 38 -16.37 -14.49 12.55
CA PRO A 38 -17.65 -14.20 13.18
C PRO A 38 -17.53 -12.91 14.00
N ALA A 39 -18.38 -11.93 13.67
CA ALA A 39 -18.48 -10.66 14.36
C ALA A 39 -19.15 -10.83 15.73
N LYS A 40 -18.48 -11.49 16.69
CA LYS A 40 -19.12 -11.79 17.98
C LYS A 40 -18.52 -11.17 19.24
N ASP A 41 -17.35 -10.54 19.21
CA ASP A 41 -16.76 -9.98 20.45
C ASP A 41 -16.09 -8.59 20.31
N ILE A 42 -16.50 -7.75 19.34
CA ILE A 42 -15.86 -6.43 19.11
C ILE A 42 -16.77 -5.23 19.44
N GLU A 43 -17.87 -5.44 20.14
CA GLU A 43 -18.85 -4.37 20.44
C GLU A 43 -18.45 -3.47 21.62
N THR A 44 -17.45 -3.83 22.43
CA THR A 44 -17.13 -3.10 23.68
C THR A 44 -15.97 -2.11 23.60
N ASN A 45 -15.19 -2.10 22.51
CA ASN A 45 -14.05 -1.18 22.37
C ASN A 45 -14.45 0.12 21.66
N PRO A 46 -13.98 1.29 22.15
CA PRO A 46 -14.21 2.56 21.47
C PRO A 46 -13.66 2.50 20.04
N VAL A 47 -14.36 3.18 19.11
CA VAL A 47 -13.89 3.33 17.73
C VAL A 47 -12.53 4.03 17.77
N PRO A 48 -11.45 3.45 17.21
CA PRO A 48 -10.13 4.04 17.28
C PRO A 48 -10.11 5.40 16.58
N SER A 49 -9.23 6.29 17.00
CA SER A 49 -8.97 7.52 16.25
C SER A 49 -8.03 7.25 15.07
N VAL A 50 -8.27 7.90 13.94
CA VAL A 50 -7.50 7.73 12.70
C VAL A 50 -6.92 9.08 12.29
N ASP A 51 -5.63 9.09 12.04
CA ASP A 51 -4.97 10.22 11.38
C ASP A 51 -4.58 9.80 9.97
N VAL A 52 -5.11 10.50 8.97
CA VAL A 52 -4.77 10.33 7.55
C VAL A 52 -3.57 11.18 7.22
N ILE A 53 -2.59 10.62 6.52
CA ILE A 53 -1.36 11.31 6.12
C ILE A 53 -1.28 11.35 4.60
N VAL A 54 -1.23 12.56 4.05
CA VAL A 54 -1.18 12.84 2.62
C VAL A 54 0.10 13.61 2.29
N PRO A 55 1.18 12.93 1.89
CA PRO A 55 2.38 13.61 1.39
C PRO A 55 2.11 14.15 -0.03
N CYS A 56 2.48 15.39 -0.30
CA CYS A 56 2.28 16.07 -1.59
C CYS A 56 3.62 16.57 -2.14
N PHE A 57 3.84 16.43 -3.45
CA PHE A 57 4.98 17.04 -4.13
C PHE A 57 4.69 17.36 -5.61
N ASN A 58 4.52 18.66 -5.90
CA ASN A 58 4.17 19.16 -7.25
C ASN A 58 2.85 18.61 -7.81
N GLU A 59 1.83 18.54 -6.95
CA GLU A 59 0.53 17.96 -7.32
C GLU A 59 -0.23 18.81 -8.32
N ASP A 60 -0.99 18.13 -9.18
CA ASP A 60 -2.01 18.80 -9.99
C ASP A 60 -3.13 19.33 -9.07
N PRO A 61 -3.58 20.59 -9.21
CA PRO A 61 -4.59 21.17 -8.32
C PRO A 61 -5.96 20.46 -8.36
N ILE A 62 -6.35 19.90 -9.50
CA ILE A 62 -7.63 19.18 -9.64
C ILE A 62 -7.51 17.84 -8.92
N VAL A 63 -6.45 17.09 -9.21
CA VAL A 63 -6.19 15.78 -8.59
C VAL A 63 -6.10 15.89 -7.06
N LEU A 64 -5.37 16.90 -6.55
CA LEU A 64 -5.30 17.15 -5.11
C LEU A 64 -6.68 17.52 -4.54
N SER A 65 -7.47 18.33 -5.25
CA SER A 65 -8.82 18.69 -4.81
C SER A 65 -9.73 17.47 -4.68
N GLU A 66 -9.68 16.54 -5.62
CA GLU A 66 -10.44 15.28 -5.59
C GLU A 66 -10.01 14.40 -4.41
N CYS A 67 -8.69 14.28 -4.18
CA CYS A 67 -8.15 13.57 -3.02
C CYS A 67 -8.71 14.14 -1.71
N LEU A 68 -8.56 15.44 -1.47
CA LEU A 68 -9.01 16.10 -0.24
C LEU A 68 -10.54 16.01 -0.05
N ALA A 69 -11.31 16.14 -1.13
CA ALA A 69 -12.77 15.97 -1.09
C ALA A 69 -13.15 14.56 -0.63
N SER A 70 -12.52 13.52 -1.20
CA SER A 70 -12.78 12.13 -0.80
C SER A 70 -12.46 11.84 0.66
N LEU A 71 -11.50 12.57 1.25
CA LEU A 71 -11.15 12.47 2.67
C LEU A 71 -12.14 13.21 3.56
N ALA A 72 -12.64 14.36 3.12
CA ALA A 72 -13.65 15.13 3.86
C ALA A 72 -14.98 14.38 3.98
N GLU A 73 -15.32 13.58 2.97
CA GLU A 73 -16.56 12.80 2.81
C GLU A 73 -16.53 11.41 3.49
N GLN A 74 -15.47 11.08 4.23
CA GLN A 74 -15.39 9.78 4.91
C GLN A 74 -16.48 9.62 5.98
N ASP A 75 -17.28 8.55 5.85
CA ASP A 75 -18.23 8.07 6.85
C ASP A 75 -17.48 7.28 7.92
N TYR A 76 -17.02 7.99 8.95
CA TYR A 76 -16.32 7.41 10.09
C TYR A 76 -16.85 7.94 11.42
N ALA A 77 -17.34 7.03 12.27
CA ALA A 77 -17.87 7.38 13.58
C ALA A 77 -16.80 7.78 14.61
N GLY A 78 -15.53 7.44 14.35
CA GLY A 78 -14.41 7.78 15.22
C GLY A 78 -13.81 9.16 14.92
N LYS A 79 -12.83 9.58 15.73
CA LYS A 79 -12.13 10.83 15.48
C LYS A 79 -11.22 10.69 14.26
N LEU A 80 -11.48 11.48 13.21
CA LEU A 80 -10.69 11.55 11.99
C LEU A 80 -9.94 12.88 11.93
N ARG A 81 -8.63 12.84 11.67
CA ARG A 81 -7.82 14.02 11.33
C ARG A 81 -7.05 13.77 10.05
N ILE A 82 -6.79 14.81 9.29
CA ILE A 82 -6.14 14.74 7.98
C ILE A 82 -4.92 15.66 8.02
N TYR A 83 -3.74 15.11 7.76
CA TYR A 83 -2.48 15.82 7.74
C TYR A 83 -1.93 15.82 6.32
N VAL A 84 -1.98 16.98 5.69
CA VAL A 84 -1.48 17.20 4.33
C VAL A 84 -0.10 17.85 4.42
N VAL A 85 0.94 17.14 3.96
CA VAL A 85 2.32 17.60 4.06
C VAL A 85 2.91 17.87 2.68
N ASP A 86 3.11 19.13 2.36
CA ASP A 86 3.81 19.56 1.15
C ASP A 86 5.32 19.42 1.33
N ASP A 87 5.93 18.49 0.60
CA ASP A 87 7.35 18.17 0.63
C ASP A 87 8.18 19.13 -0.25
N GLY A 88 8.01 20.44 -0.07
CA GLY A 88 8.82 21.42 -0.79
C GLY A 88 8.40 21.65 -2.26
N SER A 89 7.09 21.61 -2.57
CA SER A 89 6.59 21.79 -3.94
C SER A 89 7.00 23.14 -4.53
N LYS A 90 7.26 23.17 -5.83
CA LYS A 90 7.54 24.40 -6.58
C LYS A 90 6.27 25.11 -7.04
N ASN A 91 5.19 24.36 -7.25
CA ASN A 91 3.90 24.86 -7.74
C ASN A 91 2.93 25.26 -6.61
N ARG A 92 3.44 25.70 -5.45
CA ARG A 92 2.62 25.96 -4.26
C ARG A 92 1.46 26.90 -4.51
N ASP A 93 1.69 27.94 -5.31
CA ASP A 93 0.67 28.94 -5.64
C ASP A 93 -0.52 28.33 -6.39
N ALA A 94 -0.28 27.26 -7.16
CA ALA A 94 -1.33 26.57 -7.92
C ALA A 94 -2.27 25.76 -7.01
N VAL A 95 -1.83 25.39 -5.80
CA VAL A 95 -2.60 24.56 -4.85
C VAL A 95 -3.14 25.34 -3.64
N VAL A 96 -3.00 26.67 -3.63
CA VAL A 96 -3.44 27.52 -2.51
C VAL A 96 -4.95 27.43 -2.31
N ALA A 97 -5.74 27.41 -3.39
CA ALA A 97 -7.19 27.32 -3.32
C ALA A 97 -7.66 26.03 -2.64
N GLN A 98 -6.99 24.91 -2.92
CA GLN A 98 -7.27 23.60 -2.34
C GLN A 98 -7.02 23.59 -0.84
N ARG A 99 -5.99 24.29 -0.36
CA ARG A 99 -5.73 24.45 1.08
C ARG A 99 -6.75 25.37 1.74
N ALA A 100 -7.03 26.50 1.10
CA ALA A 100 -7.97 27.49 1.60
C ALA A 100 -9.39 26.92 1.74
N ALA A 101 -9.79 26.00 0.85
CA ALA A 101 -11.10 25.35 0.88
C ALA A 101 -11.37 24.56 2.17
N TYR A 102 -10.32 24.11 2.88
CA TYR A 102 -10.43 23.34 4.12
C TYR A 102 -9.80 24.07 5.32
N ALA A 103 -9.56 25.39 5.22
CA ALA A 103 -8.93 26.16 6.29
C ALA A 103 -9.79 26.23 7.57
N ASP A 104 -11.13 26.20 7.40
CA ASP A 104 -12.09 26.25 8.50
C ASP A 104 -12.52 24.85 9.00
N ASP A 105 -12.05 23.77 8.36
CA ASP A 105 -12.31 22.40 8.82
C ASP A 105 -11.21 21.96 9.81
N GLU A 106 -11.56 21.91 11.10
CA GLU A 106 -10.63 21.55 12.19
C GLU A 106 -10.00 20.14 12.03
N ARG A 107 -10.56 19.29 11.17
CA ARG A 107 -9.96 17.98 10.86
C ARG A 107 -8.69 18.13 10.02
N PHE A 108 -8.59 19.17 9.20
CA PHE A 108 -7.48 19.35 8.25
C PHE A 108 -6.31 20.13 8.86
N ASN A 109 -5.11 19.60 8.65
CA ASN A 109 -3.86 20.16 9.14
C ASN A 109 -2.87 20.22 7.97
N PHE A 110 -2.51 21.42 7.56
CA PHE A 110 -1.60 21.64 6.43
C PHE A 110 -0.20 22.02 6.91
N THR A 111 0.80 21.22 6.52
CA THR A 111 2.21 21.49 6.82
C THR A 111 2.99 21.66 5.52
N ILE A 112 3.87 22.66 5.49
CA ILE A 112 4.68 22.99 4.32
C ILE A 112 6.15 22.85 4.71
N LEU A 113 6.86 21.87 4.16
CA LEU A 113 8.28 21.67 4.43
C LEU A 113 9.14 22.69 3.69
N PRO A 114 10.28 23.13 4.24
CA PRO A 114 11.09 24.18 3.62
C PRO A 114 11.74 23.76 2.29
N LYS A 115 11.95 22.45 2.08
CA LYS A 115 12.55 21.87 0.87
C LYS A 115 12.06 20.43 0.70
N ASN A 116 12.26 19.89 -0.50
CA ASN A 116 12.02 18.49 -0.78
C ASN A 116 13.02 17.60 -0.03
N VAL A 117 12.48 16.75 0.86
CA VAL A 117 13.24 15.80 1.68
C VAL A 117 12.85 14.35 1.41
N GLY A 118 11.82 14.12 0.60
CA GLY A 118 11.32 12.81 0.18
C GLY A 118 10.05 12.41 0.94
N LYS A 119 9.19 11.66 0.25
CA LYS A 119 7.88 11.17 0.74
C LYS A 119 7.93 10.60 2.16
N ARG A 120 8.92 9.74 2.43
CA ARG A 120 9.10 9.11 3.76
C ARG A 120 9.26 10.14 4.87
N LYS A 121 10.09 11.17 4.66
CA LYS A 121 10.35 12.20 5.69
C LYS A 121 9.15 13.13 5.85
N ALA A 122 8.41 13.40 4.78
CA ALA A 122 7.13 14.08 4.86
C ALA A 122 6.10 13.29 5.68
N GLN A 123 6.03 11.96 5.50
CA GLN A 123 5.19 11.09 6.32
C GLN A 123 5.63 11.13 7.79
N ILE A 124 6.93 11.00 8.09
CA ILE A 124 7.46 11.06 9.46
C ILE A 124 7.13 12.41 10.13
N ALA A 125 7.23 13.52 9.40
CA ALA A 125 6.84 14.84 9.90
C ALA A 125 5.37 14.87 10.34
N ALA A 126 4.46 14.31 9.53
CA ALA A 126 3.05 14.15 9.91
C ALA A 126 2.87 13.20 11.10
N ILE A 127 3.51 12.03 11.09
CA ILE A 127 3.40 11.05 12.18
C ILE A 127 3.77 11.70 13.52
N THR A 128 4.85 12.49 13.54
CA THR A 128 5.39 13.14 14.74
C THR A 128 4.46 14.21 15.34
N GLN A 129 3.69 14.92 14.50
CA GLN A 129 2.72 15.93 14.96
C GLN A 129 1.31 15.34 15.23
N SER A 130 1.11 14.07 14.91
CA SER A 130 -0.19 13.38 14.97
C SER A 130 -0.36 12.55 16.26
N SER A 131 -1.58 12.14 16.61
CA SER A 131 -1.89 11.51 17.91
C SER A 131 -2.98 10.44 17.90
N GLY A 132 -3.45 10.02 16.72
CA GLY A 132 -4.49 9.01 16.59
C GLY A 132 -4.06 7.63 17.10
N ASP A 133 -4.95 6.65 17.06
CA ASP A 133 -4.60 5.25 17.38
C ASP A 133 -4.04 4.53 16.14
N LEU A 134 -4.54 4.92 14.96
CA LEU A 134 -4.20 4.38 13.65
C LEU A 134 -3.70 5.48 12.72
N ILE A 135 -2.86 5.10 11.76
CA ILE A 135 -2.32 5.98 10.72
C ILE A 135 -2.77 5.43 9.38
N LEU A 136 -3.48 6.22 8.58
CA LEU A 136 -3.83 5.86 7.20
C LEU A 136 -2.97 6.67 6.24
N ASN A 137 -2.10 6.00 5.48
CA ASN A 137 -1.37 6.64 4.39
C ASN A 137 -2.25 6.67 3.15
N VAL A 138 -2.36 7.85 2.53
CA VAL A 138 -3.04 8.08 1.25
C VAL A 138 -2.12 8.92 0.37
N ASP A 139 -1.93 8.50 -0.88
CA ASP A 139 -1.15 9.29 -1.84
C ASP A 139 -2.02 10.46 -2.34
N SER A 140 -1.40 11.61 -2.61
CA SER A 140 -2.09 12.84 -3.03
C SER A 140 -2.82 12.77 -4.36
N ASP A 141 -2.54 11.74 -5.15
CA ASP A 141 -3.19 11.40 -6.42
C ASP A 141 -4.29 10.35 -6.28
N THR A 142 -4.72 10.08 -5.05
CA THR A 142 -5.62 8.98 -4.72
C THR A 142 -6.89 9.47 -4.06
N THR A 143 -8.03 8.99 -4.57
CA THR A 143 -9.34 9.12 -3.94
C THR A 143 -9.72 7.82 -3.25
N ILE A 144 -10.40 7.91 -2.11
CA ILE A 144 -10.88 6.72 -1.37
C ILE A 144 -12.40 6.74 -1.28
N ALA A 145 -13.04 5.56 -1.38
CA ALA A 145 -14.49 5.47 -1.22
C ALA A 145 -14.92 5.92 0.19
N PRO A 146 -16.16 6.43 0.38
CA PRO A 146 -16.60 7.06 1.64
C PRO A 146 -16.48 6.18 2.90
N ASP A 147 -16.46 4.85 2.75
CA ASP A 147 -16.45 3.89 3.86
C ASP A 147 -15.08 3.22 4.08
N VAL A 148 -14.02 3.68 3.39
CA VAL A 148 -12.68 3.07 3.45
C VAL A 148 -12.08 3.16 4.86
N VAL A 149 -12.13 4.34 5.49
CA VAL A 149 -11.60 4.51 6.86
C VAL A 149 -12.31 3.57 7.83
N SER A 150 -13.64 3.49 7.76
CA SER A 150 -14.46 2.57 8.57
C SER A 150 -14.07 1.10 8.37
N LYS A 151 -13.96 0.66 7.12
CA LYS A 151 -13.62 -0.74 6.77
C LYS A 151 -12.22 -1.14 7.24
N LEU A 152 -11.23 -0.29 7.02
CA LEU A 152 -9.86 -0.56 7.45
C LEU A 152 -9.75 -0.51 8.98
N ALA A 153 -10.32 0.50 9.63
CA ALA A 153 -10.30 0.62 11.08
C ALA A 153 -10.99 -0.57 11.77
N HIS A 154 -12.08 -1.09 11.19
CA HIS A 154 -12.73 -2.31 11.67
C HIS A 154 -11.77 -3.51 11.67
N LYS A 155 -11.02 -3.72 10.57
CA LYS A 155 -10.02 -4.78 10.48
C LYS A 155 -8.88 -4.59 11.50
N MET A 156 -8.48 -3.35 11.75
CA MET A 156 -7.45 -2.98 12.72
C MET A 156 -7.89 -3.10 14.19
N ARG A 157 -9.15 -3.41 14.48
CA ARG A 157 -9.59 -3.67 15.87
C ARG A 157 -8.95 -4.92 16.47
N ASP A 158 -8.54 -5.87 15.64
CA ASP A 158 -7.74 -7.01 16.07
C ASP A 158 -6.31 -6.56 16.40
N PRO A 159 -5.86 -6.66 17.67
CA PRO A 159 -4.55 -6.15 18.10
C PRO A 159 -3.37 -6.86 17.43
N ALA A 160 -3.55 -8.07 16.89
CA ALA A 160 -2.52 -8.77 16.14
C ALA A 160 -2.32 -8.21 14.73
N VAL A 161 -3.22 -7.37 14.22
CA VAL A 161 -3.06 -6.71 12.92
C VAL A 161 -2.26 -5.41 13.10
N GLY A 162 -1.12 -5.35 12.42
CA GLY A 162 -0.22 -4.18 12.39
C GLY A 162 -0.44 -3.30 11.17
N ALA A 163 -0.92 -3.88 10.06
CA ALA A 163 -1.30 -3.12 8.87
C ALA A 163 -2.48 -3.76 8.11
N ALA A 164 -3.26 -2.93 7.43
CA ALA A 164 -4.31 -3.37 6.52
C ALA A 164 -4.36 -2.46 5.27
N MET A 165 -4.47 -3.05 4.08
CA MET A 165 -4.61 -2.29 2.82
C MET A 165 -5.97 -2.51 2.15
N GLY A 166 -6.39 -1.52 1.38
CA GLY A 166 -7.56 -1.60 0.51
C GLY A 166 -7.26 -2.22 -0.86
N GLN A 167 -8.29 -2.33 -1.70
CA GLN A 167 -8.17 -2.64 -3.13
C GLN A 167 -7.78 -1.39 -3.91
N MET A 168 -6.78 -1.53 -4.78
CA MET A 168 -6.36 -0.46 -5.69
C MET A 168 -7.16 -0.52 -7.00
N LYS A 169 -7.43 0.65 -7.56
CA LYS A 169 -7.99 0.87 -8.88
C LYS A 169 -7.29 2.03 -9.57
N ALA A 170 -7.27 2.04 -10.90
CA ALA A 170 -6.84 3.22 -11.64
C ALA A 170 -8.03 4.19 -11.78
N SER A 171 -7.88 5.43 -11.30
CA SER A 171 -8.93 6.46 -11.45
C SER A 171 -9.16 6.81 -12.93
N ASN A 172 -8.09 6.86 -13.71
CA ASN A 172 -8.05 7.15 -15.14
C ASN A 172 -8.06 5.88 -16.03
N GLN A 173 -8.64 4.77 -15.55
CA GLN A 173 -8.73 3.49 -16.28
C GLN A 173 -9.39 3.59 -17.68
N ALA A 174 -10.19 4.64 -17.91
CA ALA A 174 -10.93 4.83 -19.15
C ALA A 174 -10.14 5.60 -20.22
N ASP A 175 -9.06 6.29 -19.83
CA ASP A 175 -8.38 7.28 -20.67
C ASP A 175 -7.60 6.65 -21.83
N THR A 176 -6.88 5.55 -21.59
CA THR A 176 -6.08 4.87 -22.62
C THR A 176 -6.18 3.35 -22.50
N TRP A 177 -5.67 2.65 -23.51
CA TRP A 177 -5.51 1.20 -23.42
C TRP A 177 -4.51 0.80 -22.32
N LEU A 178 -3.51 1.65 -22.06
CA LEU A 178 -2.47 1.40 -21.05
C LEU A 178 -3.05 1.54 -19.65
N THR A 179 -3.79 2.61 -19.35
CA THR A 179 -4.39 2.81 -18.02
C THR A 179 -5.39 1.70 -17.68
N ARG A 180 -6.11 1.19 -18.69
CA ARG A 180 -6.99 0.02 -18.56
C ARG A 180 -6.23 -1.26 -18.24
N LEU A 181 -5.10 -1.50 -18.88
CA LEU A 181 -4.27 -2.67 -18.56
C LEU A 181 -3.67 -2.56 -17.15
N ILE A 182 -3.26 -1.37 -16.72
CA ILE A 182 -2.76 -1.14 -15.36
C ILE A 182 -3.87 -1.41 -14.33
N ASP A 183 -5.13 -0.99 -14.59
CA ASP A 183 -6.26 -1.34 -13.72
C ASP A 183 -6.47 -2.86 -13.60
N MET A 184 -6.36 -3.59 -14.71
CA MET A 184 -6.43 -5.05 -14.71
C MET A 184 -5.27 -5.68 -13.90
N GLU A 185 -4.05 -5.13 -14.03
CA GLU A 185 -2.89 -5.56 -13.25
C GLU A 185 -3.10 -5.31 -11.74
N TYR A 186 -3.64 -4.15 -11.37
CA TYR A 186 -4.02 -3.84 -9.99
C TYR A 186 -5.07 -4.82 -9.45
N TRP A 187 -6.07 -5.16 -10.27
CA TRP A 187 -7.08 -6.14 -9.90
C TRP A 187 -6.47 -7.51 -9.63
N LEU A 188 -5.59 -8.00 -10.50
CA LEU A 188 -4.89 -9.28 -10.33
C LEU A 188 -3.99 -9.26 -9.09
N ALA A 189 -3.22 -8.19 -8.89
CA ALA A 189 -2.37 -8.03 -7.73
C ALA A 189 -3.20 -8.05 -6.43
N CYS A 190 -4.31 -7.32 -6.35
CA CYS A 190 -5.11 -7.25 -5.14
C CYS A 190 -5.92 -8.56 -4.91
N ASN A 191 -6.63 -9.05 -5.93
CA ASN A 191 -7.62 -10.11 -5.77
C ASN A 191 -7.05 -11.53 -5.96
N GLU A 192 -5.84 -11.68 -6.50
CA GLU A 192 -5.14 -12.96 -6.52
C GLU A 192 -3.97 -12.96 -5.52
N GLU A 193 -2.97 -12.10 -5.74
CA GLU A 193 -1.73 -12.13 -4.93
C GLU A 193 -1.99 -11.72 -3.47
N ARG A 194 -2.51 -10.51 -3.24
CA ARG A 194 -2.73 -9.99 -1.87
C ARG A 194 -3.81 -10.79 -1.15
N ALA A 195 -4.85 -11.22 -1.86
CA ALA A 195 -5.87 -12.10 -1.29
C ALA A 195 -5.31 -13.47 -0.85
N ALA A 196 -4.42 -14.08 -1.63
CA ALA A 196 -3.76 -15.33 -1.26
C ALA A 196 -2.82 -15.14 -0.06
N GLN A 197 -2.04 -14.06 -0.05
CA GLN A 197 -1.15 -13.72 1.06
C GLN A 197 -1.91 -13.40 2.36
N ALA A 198 -3.01 -12.65 2.27
CA ALA A 198 -3.85 -12.28 3.40
C ALA A 198 -4.48 -13.49 4.11
N ARG A 199 -4.68 -14.60 3.40
CA ARG A 199 -5.11 -15.88 4.02
C ARG A 199 -4.19 -16.30 5.17
N PHE A 200 -2.91 -15.97 5.05
CA PHE A 200 -1.86 -16.32 6.00
C PHE A 200 -1.47 -15.13 6.88
N GLY A 201 -2.25 -14.05 6.87
CA GLY A 201 -2.00 -12.84 7.66
C GLY A 201 -0.71 -12.12 7.27
N ALA A 202 -0.23 -12.29 6.04
CA ALA A 202 1.06 -11.78 5.60
C ALA A 202 1.02 -11.22 4.18
N VAL A 203 0.17 -10.22 3.97
CA VAL A 203 0.30 -9.35 2.80
C VAL A 203 1.72 -8.78 2.75
N MET A 204 2.46 -9.09 1.69
CA MET A 204 3.89 -8.76 1.59
C MET A 204 4.15 -7.31 1.14
N CYS A 205 3.10 -6.58 0.75
CA CYS A 205 3.16 -5.17 0.40
C CYS A 205 1.79 -4.53 0.57
N CYS A 206 1.56 -3.82 1.67
CA CYS A 206 0.42 -2.93 1.83
C CYS A 206 0.68 -1.66 1.01
N CYS A 207 0.00 -1.50 -0.14
CA CYS A 207 0.30 -0.45 -1.11
C CYS A 207 0.15 0.96 -0.52
N GLY A 208 1.12 1.83 -0.82
CA GLY A 208 1.19 3.21 -0.32
C GLY A 208 -0.09 4.06 -0.47
N PRO A 209 -0.83 4.00 -1.59
CA PRO A 209 -2.02 4.82 -1.80
C PRO A 209 -3.18 4.60 -0.82
N CYS A 210 -3.26 3.44 -0.16
CA CYS A 210 -4.28 3.16 0.84
C CYS A 210 -3.85 2.00 1.75
N ALA A 211 -3.07 2.35 2.78
CA ALA A 211 -2.61 1.43 3.80
C ALA A 211 -2.74 2.04 5.19
N MET A 212 -3.45 1.34 6.07
CA MET A 212 -3.62 1.71 7.47
C MET A 212 -2.65 0.92 8.34
N TYR A 213 -2.05 1.58 9.32
CA TYR A 213 -1.05 1.02 10.22
C TYR A 213 -1.40 1.31 11.67
N ARG A 214 -1.03 0.38 12.56
CA ARG A 214 -1.13 0.56 14.01
C ARG A 214 -0.06 1.54 14.46
N ARG A 215 -0.44 2.64 15.10
CA ARG A 215 0.52 3.69 15.49
C ARG A 215 1.56 3.19 16.48
N SER A 216 1.16 2.47 17.52
CA SER A 216 2.10 1.97 18.53
C SER A 216 3.21 1.12 17.92
N ALA A 217 2.87 0.26 16.95
CA ALA A 217 3.84 -0.51 16.18
C ALA A 217 4.70 0.39 15.29
N MET A 218 4.07 1.30 14.53
CA MET A 218 4.77 2.25 13.65
C MET A 218 5.83 3.07 14.42
N LEU A 219 5.47 3.64 15.57
CA LEU A 219 6.38 4.44 16.38
C LEU A 219 7.58 3.63 16.89
N SER A 220 7.37 2.36 17.27
CA SER A 220 8.47 1.48 17.68
C SER A 220 9.42 1.11 16.52
N LEU A 221 8.98 1.31 15.28
CA LEU A 221 9.70 0.98 14.05
C LEU A 221 10.20 2.23 13.31
N LEU A 222 9.92 3.43 13.81
CA LEU A 222 10.10 4.68 13.09
C LEU A 222 11.57 4.93 12.70
N ASP A 223 12.50 4.62 13.61
CA ASP A 223 13.93 4.73 13.35
C ASP A 223 14.38 3.81 12.21
N GLN A 224 13.90 2.56 12.19
CA GLN A 224 14.21 1.58 11.12
C GLN A 224 13.53 1.93 9.80
N TYR A 225 12.35 2.55 9.88
CA TYR A 225 11.64 3.06 8.73
C TYR A 225 12.40 4.21 8.10
N GLU A 226 12.81 5.21 8.89
CA GLU A 226 13.58 6.37 8.43
C GLU A 226 14.93 5.96 7.83
N THR A 227 15.67 5.13 8.57
CA THR A 227 17.06 4.75 8.27
C THR A 227 17.19 3.54 7.36
N GLN A 228 16.26 3.35 6.41
CA GLN A 228 16.33 2.21 5.50
C GLN A 228 17.66 2.21 4.71
N LEU A 229 18.48 1.18 4.95
CA LEU A 229 19.74 0.94 4.26
C LEU A 229 19.63 -0.29 3.36
N TYR A 230 20.22 -0.22 2.17
CA TYR A 230 20.50 -1.38 1.34
C TYR A 230 21.97 -1.39 0.93
N ARG A 231 22.68 -2.46 1.30
CA ARG A 231 24.13 -2.62 1.09
C ARG A 231 24.93 -1.40 1.58
N GLY A 232 24.56 -0.87 2.75
CA GLY A 232 25.21 0.28 3.39
C GLY A 232 24.87 1.65 2.82
N LYS A 233 23.91 1.75 1.89
CA LYS A 233 23.47 3.03 1.31
C LYS A 233 22.00 3.32 1.66
N PRO A 234 21.64 4.59 1.95
CA PRO A 234 20.25 4.99 2.11
C PRO A 234 19.40 4.60 0.90
N SER A 235 18.15 4.20 1.16
CA SER A 235 17.21 3.82 0.13
C SER A 235 15.89 4.55 0.31
N ASP A 236 15.52 5.36 -0.70
CA ASP A 236 14.41 6.33 -0.61
C ASP A 236 13.17 5.93 -1.44
N PHE A 237 13.08 4.69 -1.88
CA PHE A 237 11.94 4.16 -2.65
C PHE A 237 11.35 2.91 -1.98
N GLY A 238 10.05 2.68 -2.17
CA GLY A 238 9.38 1.46 -1.69
C GLY A 238 9.14 1.48 -0.18
N GLU A 239 8.78 2.65 0.33
CA GLU A 239 8.46 2.89 1.72
C GLU A 239 7.32 2.01 2.24
N ASP A 240 6.36 1.70 1.38
CA ASP A 240 5.17 0.91 1.67
C ASP A 240 5.51 -0.58 1.91
N ARG A 241 6.29 -1.17 1.01
CA ARG A 241 6.80 -2.54 1.15
C ARG A 241 7.76 -2.67 2.33
N HIS A 242 8.68 -1.72 2.50
CA HIS A 242 9.60 -1.70 3.65
C HIS A 242 8.83 -1.70 4.97
N LEU A 243 7.87 -0.80 5.11
CA LEU A 243 7.06 -0.70 6.31
C LEU A 243 6.22 -1.97 6.56
N THR A 244 5.71 -2.58 5.50
CA THR A 244 4.99 -3.86 5.59
C THR A 244 5.89 -4.98 6.14
N ILE A 245 7.14 -5.06 5.65
CA ILE A 245 8.12 -6.03 6.14
C ILE A 245 8.50 -5.75 7.60
N LEU A 246 8.66 -4.48 8.00
CA LEU A 246 8.93 -4.13 9.39
C LEU A 246 7.78 -4.57 10.31
N MET A 247 6.52 -4.40 9.90
CA MET A 247 5.35 -4.87 10.65
C MET A 247 5.36 -6.39 10.82
N LEU A 248 5.62 -7.13 9.73
CA LEU A 248 5.74 -8.60 9.78
C LEU A 248 6.92 -9.05 10.67
N SER A 249 8.05 -8.36 10.58
CA SER A 249 9.25 -8.63 11.39
C SER A 249 9.01 -8.39 12.87
N ALA A 250 8.15 -7.42 13.21
CA ALA A 250 7.71 -7.15 14.57
C ALA A 250 6.65 -8.13 15.09
N GLY A 251 6.26 -9.15 14.29
CA GLY A 251 5.33 -10.20 14.68
C GLY A 251 3.85 -9.83 14.47
N PHE A 252 3.56 -8.72 13.79
CA PHE A 252 2.19 -8.37 13.44
C PHE A 252 1.74 -9.02 12.13
N ARG A 253 0.42 -9.21 11.98
CA ARG A 253 -0.21 -9.56 10.72
C ARG A 253 -0.42 -8.35 9.83
N THR A 254 -0.38 -8.59 8.53
CA THR A 254 -0.70 -7.61 7.49
C THR A 254 -1.83 -8.15 6.61
N GLU A 255 -2.88 -7.36 6.43
CA GLU A 255 -4.18 -7.83 5.95
C GLU A 255 -4.65 -7.08 4.69
N TYR A 256 -5.53 -7.73 3.93
CA TYR A 256 -6.18 -7.15 2.74
C TYR A 256 -7.69 -7.04 2.98
N VAL A 257 -8.27 -5.87 2.69
CA VAL A 257 -9.70 -5.59 2.80
C VAL A 257 -10.26 -5.28 1.41
N PRO A 258 -10.82 -6.27 0.69
CA PRO A 258 -11.24 -6.12 -0.70
C PRO A 258 -12.32 -5.05 -0.91
N SER A 259 -13.14 -4.79 0.11
CA SER A 259 -14.22 -3.81 0.02
C SER A 259 -13.76 -2.36 0.23
N ALA A 260 -12.55 -2.13 0.74
CA ALA A 260 -12.00 -0.78 0.93
C ALA A 260 -11.34 -0.31 -0.36
N ILE A 261 -12.06 0.44 -1.21
CA ILE A 261 -11.59 0.80 -2.56
C ILE A 261 -10.87 2.15 -2.56
N ALA A 262 -9.65 2.17 -3.11
CA ALA A 262 -8.91 3.40 -3.41
C ALA A 262 -8.59 3.48 -4.91
N ALA A 263 -8.81 4.65 -5.52
CA ALA A 263 -8.56 4.91 -6.93
C ALA A 263 -7.44 5.95 -7.07
N THR A 264 -6.31 5.52 -7.63
CA THR A 264 -5.09 6.35 -7.83
C THR A 264 -4.89 6.65 -9.31
N VAL A 265 -4.31 7.81 -9.63
CA VAL A 265 -3.91 8.15 -11.00
C VAL A 265 -2.75 7.28 -11.44
N VAL A 266 -2.89 6.61 -12.59
CA VAL A 266 -1.82 5.75 -13.13
C VAL A 266 -1.20 6.35 -14.40
N PRO A 267 0.03 5.96 -14.76
CA PRO A 267 0.68 6.44 -15.98
C PRO A 267 -0.14 6.19 -17.24
N ASP A 268 -0.31 7.24 -18.05
CA ASP A 268 -1.01 7.22 -19.34
C ASP A 268 -0.07 6.99 -20.53
N THR A 269 1.24 7.08 -20.31
CA THR A 269 2.28 6.91 -21.33
C THR A 269 3.28 5.81 -20.96
N MET A 270 3.72 5.05 -21.96
CA MET A 270 4.64 3.92 -21.79
C MET A 270 5.96 4.33 -21.12
N GLY A 271 6.51 5.50 -21.44
CA GLY A 271 7.76 5.98 -20.85
C GLY A 271 7.66 6.23 -19.34
N VAL A 272 6.55 6.78 -18.87
CA VAL A 272 6.30 6.98 -17.44
C VAL A 272 6.04 5.64 -16.76
N TYR A 273 5.22 4.78 -17.37
CA TYR A 273 4.95 3.42 -16.90
C TYR A 273 6.22 2.59 -16.71
N LEU A 274 7.11 2.53 -17.70
CA LEU A 274 8.36 1.75 -17.59
C LEU A 274 9.27 2.27 -16.47
N ARG A 275 9.34 3.59 -16.24
CA ARG A 275 10.09 4.14 -15.10
C ARG A 275 9.48 3.73 -13.77
N GLN A 276 8.14 3.74 -13.67
CA GLN A 276 7.42 3.28 -12.49
C GLN A 276 7.69 1.80 -12.23
N GLN A 277 7.54 0.94 -13.24
CA GLN A 277 7.78 -0.50 -13.15
C GLN A 277 9.22 -0.85 -12.79
N LEU A 278 10.21 -0.15 -13.37
CA LEU A 278 11.62 -0.33 -13.00
C LEU A 278 11.89 0.03 -11.53
N ARG A 279 11.24 1.09 -11.02
CA ARG A 279 11.32 1.47 -9.61
C ARG A 279 10.70 0.39 -8.72
N TRP A 280 9.52 -0.12 -9.07
CA TRP A 280 8.85 -1.20 -8.34
C TRP A 280 9.65 -2.49 -8.35
N ALA A 281 10.16 -2.92 -9.51
CA ALA A 281 11.00 -4.12 -9.64
C ALA A 281 12.25 -4.05 -8.74
N ARG A 282 12.93 -2.89 -8.72
CA ARG A 282 14.09 -2.65 -7.82
C ARG A 282 13.69 -2.76 -6.35
N SER A 283 12.54 -2.21 -5.98
CA SER A 283 12.03 -2.31 -4.60
C SER A 283 11.69 -3.75 -4.25
N THR A 284 10.90 -4.44 -5.08
CA THR A 284 10.47 -5.83 -4.87
C THR A 284 11.67 -6.74 -4.68
N PHE A 285 12.69 -6.63 -5.54
CA PHE A 285 13.89 -7.45 -5.42
C PHE A 285 14.64 -7.18 -4.10
N ARG A 286 14.89 -5.90 -3.79
CA ARG A 286 15.55 -5.50 -2.53
C ARG A 286 14.79 -6.01 -1.31
N ASP A 287 13.50 -5.77 -1.27
CA ASP A 287 12.64 -6.03 -0.13
C ASP A 287 12.38 -7.53 0.05
N THR A 288 12.37 -8.31 -1.04
CA THR A 288 12.39 -9.78 -0.94
C THR A 288 13.61 -10.26 -0.17
N LEU A 289 14.80 -9.71 -0.47
CA LEU A 289 16.03 -10.07 0.26
C LEU A 289 15.96 -9.65 1.74
N LEU A 290 15.37 -8.49 2.03
CA LEU A 290 15.16 -8.03 3.41
C LEU A 290 14.12 -8.88 4.16
N ALA A 291 13.15 -9.45 3.46
CA ALA A 291 12.12 -10.32 4.02
C ALA A 291 12.60 -11.77 4.26
N LEU A 292 13.73 -12.20 3.66
CA LEU A 292 14.25 -13.57 3.80
C LEU A 292 14.34 -14.08 5.25
N PRO A 293 14.76 -13.29 6.26
CA PRO A 293 14.79 -13.74 7.65
C PRO A 293 13.41 -14.00 8.25
N VAL A 294 12.36 -13.36 7.71
CA VAL A 294 10.98 -13.45 8.21
C VAL A 294 10.25 -14.65 7.59
N LEU A 295 10.54 -14.97 6.32
CA LEU A 295 9.83 -16.02 5.56
C LEU A 295 9.75 -17.39 6.27
N PRO A 296 10.78 -17.92 6.96
CA PRO A 296 10.69 -19.20 7.66
C PRO A 296 9.69 -19.22 8.81
N GLY A 297 9.37 -18.04 9.38
CA GLY A 297 8.36 -17.88 10.44
C GLY A 297 6.94 -17.75 9.90
N LEU A 298 6.77 -17.63 8.58
CA LEU A 298 5.48 -17.52 7.91
C LEU A 298 5.08 -18.84 7.24
N ASP A 299 3.87 -18.91 6.68
CA ASP A 299 3.42 -20.09 5.94
C ASP A 299 4.33 -20.37 4.72
N ARG A 300 4.54 -21.66 4.42
CA ARG A 300 5.39 -22.11 3.29
C ARG A 300 4.93 -21.54 1.95
N TYR A 301 3.63 -21.29 1.78
CA TYR A 301 3.09 -20.61 0.60
C TYR A 301 3.78 -19.27 0.35
N LEU A 302 4.08 -18.49 1.40
CA LEU A 302 4.67 -17.16 1.26
C LEU A 302 6.13 -17.22 0.81
N THR A 303 6.85 -18.28 1.19
CA THR A 303 8.18 -18.55 0.64
C THR A 303 8.09 -18.88 -0.86
N LEU A 304 7.14 -19.72 -1.26
CA LEU A 304 6.89 -20.03 -2.67
C LEU A 304 6.51 -18.78 -3.47
N ASP A 305 5.64 -17.94 -2.91
CA ASP A 305 5.16 -16.70 -3.52
C ASP A 305 6.29 -15.68 -3.69
N ALA A 306 7.16 -15.52 -2.69
CA ALA A 306 8.36 -14.69 -2.78
C ALA A 306 9.32 -15.18 -3.89
N ILE A 307 9.54 -16.49 -4.01
CA ILE A 307 10.35 -17.07 -5.08
C ILE A 307 9.67 -16.81 -6.44
N GLY A 308 8.37 -17.08 -6.55
CA GLY A 308 7.59 -16.88 -7.77
C GLY A 308 7.61 -15.44 -8.29
N GLN A 309 7.54 -14.46 -7.39
CA GLN A 309 7.64 -13.03 -7.74
C GLN A 309 9.02 -12.63 -8.29
N ASN A 310 10.10 -13.32 -7.91
CA ASN A 310 11.48 -12.93 -8.25
C ASN A 310 12.12 -13.76 -9.38
N VAL A 311 11.68 -15.00 -9.58
CA VAL A 311 12.19 -15.87 -10.66
C VAL A 311 11.57 -15.53 -12.02
N GLY A 312 10.48 -14.74 -12.02
CA GLY A 312 9.87 -14.18 -13.21
C GLY A 312 8.55 -14.88 -13.56
N LEU A 313 7.49 -14.09 -13.58
CA LEU A 313 6.85 -13.80 -14.87
C LEU A 313 7.70 -12.68 -15.51
N LEU A 314 8.65 -13.06 -16.36
CA LEU A 314 9.29 -12.17 -17.33
C LEU A 314 8.40 -12.07 -18.57
#